data_AF-A0A846D7I2-F1
#
_entry.id   AF-A0A846D7I2-F1
#
_cell.length_a   1.000
_cell.length_b   1.000
_cell.length_c   1.000
_cell.angle_alpha   90.00
_cell.angle_beta   90.00
_cell.angle_gamma   90.00
#
_symmetry.space_group_name_H-M   'P 1'
#
loop_
_entity.id
_entity.type
_entity.pdbx_description
1 polymer ?
#
loop_
_entity_poly.entity_id
_entity_poly.type
_entity_poly.pdbx_seq_one_letter_code
_entity_poly.pdbx_strand_id
1 'polypeptide(L)'
;MASGYYNHAKIAQAIAAFISPKASIIEIGVGTGLLLEKLLEIDPQYDLTGMDPTPTMLALAKKRLGDRVKLFEADILSMSILDHFDVAISNGGLCAFVDSSSECQ
;
A
#
# COMPACT_ATOMS: atom_id res chain seq x y z
N MET A 1 -16.33 15.08 -1.26
CA MET A 1 -16.59 14.71 0.14
C MET A 1 -15.40 13.92 0.63
N ALA A 2 -14.56 14.49 1.50
CA ALA A 2 -13.47 13.76 2.15
C ALA A 2 -13.76 13.72 3.65
N SER A 3 -14.70 12.86 4.05
CA SER A 3 -14.84 12.50 5.47
C SER A 3 -13.65 11.62 5.83
N GLY A 4 -12.57 12.23 6.30
CA GLY A 4 -11.29 11.57 6.54
C GLY A 4 -11.35 10.59 7.72
N TYR A 5 -11.67 9.32 7.43
CA TYR A 5 -11.54 8.22 8.40
C TYR A 5 -10.09 8.01 8.85
N TYR A 6 -9.10 8.40 8.02
CA TYR A 6 -7.68 8.22 8.29
C TYR A 6 -6.90 9.53 8.12
N ASN A 7 -6.05 9.84 9.10
CA ASN A 7 -5.07 10.92 9.00
C ASN A 7 -3.80 10.40 8.33
N HIS A 8 -3.82 10.31 6.99
CA HIS A 8 -2.71 9.78 6.19
C HIS A 8 -1.40 10.53 6.40
N ALA A 9 -1.43 11.83 6.70
CA ALA A 9 -0.22 12.60 6.98
C ALA A 9 0.46 12.12 8.27
N LYS A 10 -0.32 11.93 9.35
CA LYS A 10 0.21 11.40 10.62
C LYS A 10 0.70 9.97 10.48
N ILE A 11 -0.02 9.13 9.72
CA ILE A 11 0.38 7.75 9.45
C ILE A 11 1.69 7.73 8.66
N ALA A 12 1.81 8.53 7.59
CA ALA A 12 3.02 8.63 6.80
C ALA A 12 4.23 9.09 7.62
N GLN A 13 4.05 10.08 8.51
CA GLN A 13 5.12 10.51 9.43
C GLN A 13 5.56 9.40 10.39
N ALA A 14 4.61 8.64 10.93
CA ALA A 14 4.93 7.52 11.81
C ALA A 14 5.71 6.44 11.05
N ILE A 15 5.29 6.10 9.82
CA ILE A 15 6.00 5.13 8.97
C ILE A 15 7.41 5.64 8.65
N ALA A 16 7.53 6.88 8.18
CA ALA A 16 8.81 7.52 7.82
C ALA A 16 9.85 7.50 8.95
N ALA A 17 9.40 7.50 10.22
CA ALA A 17 10.30 7.42 11.37
C ALA A 17 10.96 6.03 11.56
N PHE A 18 10.43 4.98 10.94
CA PHE A 18 10.91 3.60 11.10
C PHE A 18 11.45 2.97 9.82
N ILE A 19 11.23 3.58 8.66
CA ILE A 19 11.70 3.05 7.37
C ILE A 19 13.02 3.70 6.93
N SER A 20 13.87 2.92 6.29
CA SER A 20 15.06 3.45 5.63
C SER A 20 14.65 4.24 4.37
N PRO A 21 15.28 5.38 4.05
CA PRO A 21 15.05 6.09 2.78
C PRO A 21 15.32 5.24 1.53
N LYS A 22 16.12 4.17 1.68
CA LYS A 22 16.45 3.23 0.59
C LYS A 22 15.59 1.96 0.59
N ALA A 23 14.65 1.84 1.52
CA ALA A 23 13.77 0.67 1.59
C ALA A 23 12.84 0.62 0.38
N SER A 24 12.68 -0.57 -0.18
CA SER A 24 11.61 -0.91 -1.11
C SER A 24 10.31 -1.15 -0.33
N ILE A 25 9.23 -0.47 -0.70
CA ILE A 25 8.00 -0.43 0.10
C ILE A 25 6.81 -0.80 -0.78
N ILE A 26 5.98 -1.71 -0.29
CA ILE A 26 4.69 -2.04 -0.90
C ILE A 26 3.52 -1.65 0.01
N GLU A 27 2.52 -0.95 -0.53
CA GLU A 27 1.19 -0.84 0.09
C GLU A 27 0.23 -1.86 -0.51
N ILE A 28 -0.29 -2.73 0.36
CA ILE A 28 -1.33 -3.71 0.07
C ILE A 28 -2.69 -3.03 0.24
N GLY A 29 -3.50 -3.03 -0.82
CA GLY A 29 -4.75 -2.29 -0.82
C GLY A 29 -4.54 -0.78 -0.91
N VAL A 30 -3.71 -0.35 -1.88
CA VAL A 30 -3.33 1.07 -2.08
C VAL A 30 -4.54 1.98 -2.33
N GLY A 31 -5.67 1.42 -2.78
CA GLY A 31 -6.89 2.17 -3.04
C GLY A 31 -6.64 3.33 -4.00
N THR A 32 -6.91 4.55 -3.53
CA THR A 32 -6.70 5.78 -4.33
C THR A 32 -5.33 6.44 -4.14
N GLY A 33 -4.40 5.78 -3.43
CA GLY A 33 -3.01 6.22 -3.28
C GLY A 33 -2.78 7.35 -2.29
N LEU A 34 -3.71 7.59 -1.35
CA LEU A 34 -3.61 8.72 -0.41
C LEU A 34 -2.42 8.59 0.54
N LEU A 35 -2.09 7.38 1.02
CA LEU A 35 -0.97 7.19 1.93
C LEU A 35 0.37 7.37 1.19
N LEU A 36 0.53 6.72 0.02
CA LEU A 36 1.74 6.85 -0.78
C LEU A 36 1.99 8.29 -1.25
N GLU A 37 0.94 9.07 -1.54
CA GLU A 37 1.07 10.50 -1.83
C GLU A 37 1.73 11.24 -0.65
N LYS A 38 1.32 10.94 0.59
CA LYS A 38 1.92 11.54 1.79
C LYS A 38 3.34 11.05 2.06
N LEU A 39 3.68 9.81 1.72
CA LEU A 39 5.06 9.35 1.80
C LEU A 39 5.95 10.07 0.77
N LEU A 40 5.49 10.27 -0.47
CA LEU A 40 6.22 11.03 -1.49
C LEU A 40 6.37 12.52 -1.16
N GLU A 41 5.42 13.11 -0.44
CA GLU A 41 5.54 14.48 0.09
C GLU A 41 6.66 14.59 1.15
N ILE A 42 6.92 13.52 1.90
CA ILE A 42 8.00 13.47 2.90
C ILE A 42 9.35 13.24 2.22
N ASP A 43 9.44 12.22 1.36
CA ASP A 43 10.62 11.95 0.55
C ASP A 43 10.20 11.49 -0.86
N PRO A 44 10.45 12.31 -1.91
CA PRO A 44 10.11 11.95 -3.28
C PRO A 44 10.98 10.82 -3.85
N GLN A 45 12.03 10.38 -3.13
CA GLN A 45 12.94 9.31 -3.56
C GLN A 45 12.54 7.92 -3.07
N TYR A 46 11.49 7.77 -2.26
CA TYR A 46 11.05 6.45 -1.82
C TYR A 46 10.71 5.53 -3.01
N ASP A 47 11.18 4.27 -2.96
CA ASP A 47 10.80 3.23 -3.94
C ASP A 47 9.47 2.61 -3.51
N LEU A 48 8.39 3.20 -4.01
CA LEU A 48 7.03 2.84 -3.64
C LEU A 48 6.36 1.99 -4.71
N THR A 49 5.70 0.95 -4.23
CA THR A 49 4.83 0.09 -5.00
C THR A 49 3.46 0.00 -4.33
N GLY A 50 2.38 -0.02 -5.12
CA GLY A 50 1.02 -0.13 -4.62
C GLY A 50 0.23 -1.18 -5.38
N MET A 51 -0.50 -2.02 -4.67
CA MET A 51 -1.39 -3.02 -5.25
C MET A 51 -2.83 -2.85 -4.78
N ASP A 52 -3.79 -3.09 -5.66
CA ASP A 52 -5.21 -3.17 -5.32
C ASP A 52 -5.90 -4.12 -6.30
N PRO A 53 -6.86 -4.95 -5.86
CA PRO A 53 -7.62 -5.81 -6.76
C PRO A 53 -8.65 -5.02 -7.60
N THR A 54 -8.87 -3.73 -7.31
CA THR A 54 -9.91 -2.92 -7.95
C THR A 54 -9.31 -2.00 -9.02
N PRO A 55 -9.53 -2.26 -10.33
CA PRO A 55 -8.95 -1.45 -11.41
C PRO A 55 -9.33 0.04 -11.36
N THR A 56 -10.55 0.35 -10.91
CA THR A 56 -11.02 1.73 -10.79
C THR A 56 -10.27 2.52 -9.70
N MET A 57 -9.87 1.85 -8.62
CA MET A 57 -9.05 2.44 -7.56
C MET A 57 -7.64 2.72 -8.07
N LEU A 58 -7.03 1.76 -8.77
CA LEU A 58 -5.73 1.94 -9.41
C LEU A 58 -5.72 3.07 -10.44
N ALA A 59 -6.79 3.24 -11.21
CA ALA A 59 -6.90 4.37 -12.13
C ALA A 59 -6.90 5.72 -11.41
N LEU A 60 -7.54 5.81 -10.23
CA LEU A 60 -7.51 7.01 -9.39
C LEU A 60 -6.13 7.21 -8.74
N ALA A 61 -5.51 6.14 -8.24
CA ALA A 61 -4.16 6.17 -7.70
C ALA A 61 -3.14 6.61 -8.77
N LYS A 62 -3.24 6.11 -10.00
CA LYS A 62 -2.37 6.49 -11.11
C LYS A 62 -2.48 7.97 -11.44
N LYS A 63 -3.70 8.52 -11.46
CA LYS A 63 -3.92 9.98 -11.65
C LYS A 63 -3.29 10.81 -10.54
N ARG A 64 -3.28 10.32 -9.30
CA ARG A 64 -2.71 11.00 -8.12
C ARG A 64 -1.18 10.91 -8.09
N LEU A 65 -0.65 9.71 -8.29
CA LEU A 65 0.75 9.38 -8.05
C LEU A 65 1.61 9.55 -9.30
N GLY A 66 1.02 9.41 -10.49
CA GLY A 66 1.73 9.45 -11.77
C GLY A 66 2.67 8.25 -11.92
N ASP A 67 3.86 8.48 -12.46
CA ASP A 67 4.89 7.46 -12.66
C ASP A 67 5.86 7.33 -11.46
N ARG A 68 5.62 8.08 -10.37
CA ARG A 68 6.44 8.04 -9.16
C ARG A 68 6.26 6.77 -8.33
N VAL A 69 5.20 6.00 -8.60
CA VAL A 69 4.84 4.78 -7.88
C VAL A 69 4.52 3.69 -8.91
N LYS A 70 5.06 2.50 -8.68
CA LYS A 70 4.69 1.30 -9.46
C LYS A 70 3.32 0.82 -8.96
N LEU A 71 2.36 0.71 -9.86
CA LEU A 71 1.00 0.27 -9.53
C LEU A 71 0.67 -0.99 -10.32
N PHE A 72 0.11 -2.00 -9.66
CA PHE A 72 -0.33 -3.22 -10.33
C PHE A 72 -1.62 -3.77 -9.72
N GLU A 73 -2.41 -4.43 -10.56
CA GLU A 73 -3.64 -5.11 -10.17
C GLU A 73 -3.29 -6.49 -9.63
N ALA A 74 -3.66 -6.74 -8.37
CA ALA A 74 -3.48 -8.04 -7.75
C ALA A 74 -4.44 -8.23 -6.57
N ASP A 75 -4.88 -9.47 -6.39
CA ASP A 75 -5.52 -9.94 -5.18
C ASP A 75 -4.46 -10.59 -4.29
N ILE A 76 -4.31 -10.12 -3.06
CA ILE A 76 -3.35 -10.66 -2.08
C ILE A 76 -3.57 -12.15 -1.79
N LEU A 77 -4.79 -12.67 -1.95
CA LEU A 77 -5.09 -14.09 -1.73
C LEU A 77 -4.53 -15.01 -2.82
N SER A 78 -4.27 -14.48 -4.01
CA SER A 78 -3.83 -15.27 -5.17
C SER A 78 -2.48 -14.81 -5.74
N MET A 79 -1.92 -13.73 -5.20
CA MET A 79 -0.67 -13.17 -5.68
C MET A 79 0.51 -14.05 -5.25
N SER A 80 1.29 -14.49 -6.23
CA SER A 80 2.66 -14.95 -6.01
C SER A 80 3.59 -13.73 -6.09
N ILE A 81 3.95 -13.15 -4.94
CA ILE A 81 5.01 -12.14 -4.91
C ILE A 81 6.31 -12.85 -5.32
N LEU A 82 6.83 -12.50 -6.50
CA LEU A 82 8.17 -12.90 -6.93
C LEU A 82 9.25 -11.93 -6.44
N ASP A 83 8.85 -10.72 -6.03
CA ASP A 83 9.75 -9.62 -5.66
C ASP A 83 9.84 -9.43 -4.14
N HIS A 84 11.05 -9.27 -3.60
CA HIS A 84 11.22 -8.96 -2.18
C HIS A 84 11.02 -7.47 -1.90
N PHE A 85 10.28 -7.14 -0.85
CA PHE A 85 10.15 -5.77 -0.32
C PHE A 85 10.70 -5.70 1.10
N ASP A 86 11.37 -4.60 1.43
CA ASP A 86 11.87 -4.35 2.80
C ASP A 86 10.74 -4.03 3.78
N VAL A 87 9.64 -3.43 3.28
CA VAL A 87 8.49 -3.00 4.08
C VAL A 87 7.19 -3.29 3.34
N ALA A 88 6.22 -3.90 4.04
CA ALA A 88 4.84 -4.03 3.59
C ALA A 88 3.90 -3.24 4.53
N ILE A 89 3.03 -2.43 3.93
CA ILE A 89 2.05 -1.59 4.63
C ILE A 89 0.65 -2.04 4.22
N SER A 90 -0.26 -2.17 5.18
CA SER A 90 -1.69 -2.32 4.92
C SER A 90 -2.44 -1.29 5.74
N ASN A 91 -3.06 -0.31 5.08
CA ASN A 91 -3.78 0.77 5.74
C ASN A 91 -5.24 0.80 5.26
N GLY A 92 -6.19 0.58 6.16
CA GLY A 92 -7.62 0.54 5.85
C GLY A 92 -8.12 -0.74 5.18
N GLY A 93 -7.22 -1.54 4.59
CA GLY A 93 -7.47 -2.93 4.21
C GLY A 93 -7.29 -3.85 5.42
N LEU A 94 -8.34 -4.54 5.83
CA LEU A 94 -8.25 -5.63 6.79
C LEU A 94 -7.50 -6.78 6.10
N CYS A 95 -6.23 -7.01 6.43
CA CYS A 95 -5.56 -8.27 6.10
C CYS A 95 -6.12 -9.35 7.04
N ALA A 96 -7.31 -9.88 6.75
CA ALA A 96 -7.86 -11.04 7.44
C ALA A 96 -7.45 -12.31 6.70
N PHE A 97 -6.51 -13.05 7.28
CA PHE A 97 -6.20 -14.41 6.87
C PHE A 97 -7.09 -15.35 7.68
N VAL A 98 -8.02 -16.04 7.01
CA VAL A 98 -8.72 -17.18 7.62
C VAL A 98 -7.99 -18.42 7.10
N ASP A 99 -7.06 -18.91 7.91
CA ASP A 99 -6.50 -20.24 7.69
C ASP A 99 -7.58 -21.26 8.08
N SER A 100 -8.12 -21.98 7.08
CA SER A 100 -9.04 -23.10 7.32
C SER A 100 -8.29 -24.43 7.48
N SER A 101 -7.01 -24.43 7.82
CA SER A 101 -6.25 -25.64 8.16
C SER A 101 -6.32 -26.02 9.65
N SER A 102 -7.55 -26.10 10.18
CA SER A 102 -7.82 -27.12 11.20
C SER A 102 -9.01 -27.95 10.75
N GLU A 103 -8.72 -29.15 10.23
CA GLU A 103 -9.62 -30.26 10.52
C GLU A 103 -9.74 -30.32 12.05
N CYS A 104 -10.97 -30.15 12.56
CA CYS A 104 -11.26 -30.53 13.94
C CYS A 104 -10.77 -31.96 14.17
N GLN A 105 -9.82 -32.12 15.09
CA GLN A 105 -9.70 -33.37 15.84
C GLN A 105 -10.37 -33.20 17.20
#